data_AF-A0A0L0WBD2-F1
#
_entry.id   AF-A0A0L0WBD2-F1
#
_cell.length_a   1.000
_cell.length_b   1.000
_cell.length_c   1.000
_cell.angle_alpha   90.00
_cell.angle_beta   90.00
_cell.angle_gamma   90.00
#
_symmetry.space_group_name_H-M   'P 1'
#
loop_
_entity.id
_entity.type
_entity.pdbx_description
1 polymer ?
#
loop_
_entity_poly.entity_id
_entity_poly.type
_entity_poly.pdbx_seq_one_letter_code
_entity_poly.pdbx_strand_id
1 'polypeptide(L)'
;MKKVVSLSLIFVMLFSLSMSSIGQSQFVRVFIDGQYRDVRKVNVYFNGQTVVGNSPSIIYQERTLVPIRAIAERLNAKIEWNQQTEEATITTSTKKIVFKINSNYVTVNGVKKLIPYNTPAKLMDDTSTMVPLRFVSEELGCEVLWDAPTWTARINYNSGKNPPSSNQVSDIAVKNISGNALPQIEIKTSGQARYTTMELSNPDKLVIDIHDSKLNVNGSGYIEKAVGKWPLQTIRASQFDQDTVRVVLDLSKMVRPQITTPNVNTISLNFTNKLEKITKELINGKEAIVLHNMYPQEYNSFTLSNPNRVVVDLRNTIVPDSIGSISTDVVGSVRVSQFSNDGSYPQGEKVTRVVMEINNNYISPILSVEKLNDKMILYVNGQYIGGTNPGNEKPDPGNENPEEKHNILSSTNSNIQQMKAWAKSKGATDTFVSLAELYFNIGNAVGVNPEMAYCQAAKETGYGKFGGVLDESYKNPCGMKKKEGGADNDKEAHQRFSTWEEGVQAHIDHLALYAGATGYPKMNTPDPRHFAYLLGTVKTFEDLGGKWAPSISYGEDIVKMSKELLSKKY
;
A
#
# COMPACT_ATOMS: atom_id res chain seq x y z
N MET A 1 40.48 55.93 -3.48
CA MET A 1 39.48 56.18 -4.56
C MET A 1 38.66 54.91 -4.77
N LYS A 2 37.33 55.05 -4.73
CA LYS A 2 36.22 54.27 -5.32
C LYS A 2 36.35 52.74 -5.58
N LYS A 3 35.42 52.03 -4.91
CA LYS A 3 34.72 50.76 -5.21
C LYS A 3 34.82 50.21 -6.64
N VAL A 4 34.90 48.87 -6.78
CA VAL A 4 33.89 48.03 -7.48
C VAL A 4 33.88 46.61 -6.86
N VAL A 5 32.67 46.09 -6.61
CA VAL A 5 32.31 44.74 -6.15
C VAL A 5 32.33 43.77 -7.33
N SER A 6 32.81 42.54 -7.15
CA SER A 6 32.24 41.41 -7.89
C SER A 6 32.37 40.11 -7.09
N LEU A 7 31.20 39.58 -6.75
CA LEU A 7 30.94 38.32 -6.08
C LEU A 7 30.95 37.22 -7.17
N SER A 8 31.73 36.17 -7.02
CA SER A 8 31.56 34.95 -7.82
C SER A 8 31.84 33.74 -6.95
N LEU A 9 30.76 33.07 -6.56
CA LEU A 9 30.74 31.74 -5.97
C LEU A 9 31.49 30.77 -6.90
N ILE A 10 32.59 30.19 -6.43
CA ILE A 10 33.13 28.96 -7.01
C ILE A 10 32.79 27.82 -6.05
N PHE A 11 31.90 26.99 -6.56
CA PHE A 11 31.33 25.77 -6.03
C PHE A 11 32.46 24.81 -5.58
N VAL A 12 32.54 24.53 -4.28
CA VAL A 12 33.42 23.50 -3.73
C VAL A 12 32.85 22.14 -4.14
N MET A 13 33.51 21.52 -5.11
CA MET A 13 33.28 20.17 -5.60
C MET A 13 33.79 19.17 -4.55
N LEU A 14 33.00 18.96 -3.49
CA LEU A 14 33.18 17.84 -2.56
C LEU A 14 32.71 16.57 -3.26
N PHE A 15 33.69 15.78 -3.71
CA PHE A 15 33.52 14.41 -4.18
C PHE A 15 32.70 13.62 -3.15
N SER A 16 31.46 13.34 -3.52
CA SER A 16 30.58 12.37 -2.86
C SER A 16 31.24 11.00 -2.88
N LEU A 17 31.62 10.48 -1.71
CA LEU A 17 31.71 9.05 -1.49
C LEU A 17 30.31 8.48 -1.68
N SER A 18 30.04 7.96 -2.87
CA SER A 18 28.85 7.19 -3.18
C SER A 18 28.82 5.97 -2.27
N MET A 19 27.88 5.95 -1.32
CA MET A 19 27.60 4.73 -0.57
C MET A 19 27.19 3.64 -1.55
N SER A 20 27.95 2.55 -1.53
CA SER A 20 27.70 1.34 -2.30
C SER A 20 26.26 0.89 -2.07
N SER A 21 25.51 0.75 -3.16
CA SER A 21 24.30 -0.05 -3.19
C SER A 21 24.62 -1.45 -2.66
N ILE A 22 23.87 -1.92 -1.67
CA ILE A 22 23.93 -3.32 -1.24
C ILE A 22 23.34 -4.14 -2.40
N GLY A 23 24.21 -4.53 -3.34
CA GLY A 23 23.84 -5.39 -4.46
C GLY A 23 23.43 -6.76 -3.95
N GLN A 24 22.31 -7.30 -4.45
CA GLN A 24 22.04 -8.73 -4.30
C GLN A 24 23.27 -9.52 -4.76
N SER A 25 23.66 -10.57 -4.01
CA SER A 25 24.78 -11.42 -4.40
C SER A 25 24.62 -11.88 -5.85
N GLN A 26 25.61 -11.57 -6.70
CA GLN A 26 25.66 -11.99 -8.10
C GLN A 26 25.89 -13.50 -8.25
N PHE A 27 26.16 -14.20 -7.14
CA PHE A 27 26.38 -15.64 -7.10
C PHE A 27 25.34 -16.33 -6.24
N VAL A 28 25.05 -17.59 -6.56
CA VAL A 28 24.16 -18.50 -5.83
C VAL A 28 24.85 -19.85 -5.69
N ARG A 29 24.72 -20.47 -4.52
CA ARG A 29 25.19 -21.84 -4.29
C ARG A 29 24.13 -22.81 -4.79
N VAL A 30 24.51 -23.73 -5.69
CA VAL A 30 23.63 -24.74 -6.29
C VAL A 30 24.28 -26.12 -6.21
N PHE A 31 23.48 -27.17 -6.13
CA PHE A 31 23.91 -28.55 -6.29
C PHE A 31 23.72 -28.98 -7.76
N ILE A 32 24.83 -29.27 -8.45
CA ILE A 32 24.84 -29.64 -9.86
C ILE A 32 26.00 -30.58 -10.15
N ASP A 33 25.78 -31.63 -10.95
CA ASP A 33 26.76 -32.69 -11.21
C ASP A 33 27.33 -33.33 -9.94
N GLY A 34 26.47 -33.55 -8.93
CA GLY A 34 26.83 -34.22 -7.68
C GLY A 34 27.68 -33.39 -6.71
N GLN A 35 27.86 -32.08 -6.95
CA GLN A 35 28.66 -31.20 -6.09
C GLN A 35 27.99 -29.84 -5.89
N TYR A 36 28.23 -29.22 -4.73
CA TYR A 36 27.87 -27.82 -4.49
C TYR A 36 28.84 -26.88 -5.21
N ARG A 37 28.31 -25.90 -5.93
CA ARG A 37 29.09 -24.90 -6.67
C ARG A 37 28.48 -23.52 -6.49
N ASP A 38 29.32 -22.51 -6.37
CA ASP A 38 28.90 -21.11 -6.39
C ASP A 38 28.92 -20.63 -7.85
N VAL A 39 27.73 -20.39 -8.41
CA VAL A 39 27.53 -20.03 -9.83
C VAL A 39 26.94 -18.64 -9.96
N ARG A 40 27.27 -17.95 -11.04
CA ARG A 40 26.77 -16.59 -11.29
C ARG A 40 25.32 -16.63 -11.75
N LYS A 41 24.48 -15.76 -11.19
CA LYS A 41 23.08 -15.55 -11.62
C LYS A 41 23.03 -14.75 -12.91
N VAL A 42 22.04 -15.07 -13.75
CA VAL A 42 21.76 -14.38 -15.02
C VAL A 42 20.37 -13.78 -14.96
N ASN A 43 20.25 -12.52 -15.37
CA ASN A 43 18.95 -11.89 -15.58
C ASN A 43 18.39 -12.35 -16.93
N VAL A 44 17.14 -12.80 -16.97
CA VAL A 44 16.51 -13.24 -18.22
C VAL A 44 15.25 -12.44 -18.46
N TYR A 45 15.14 -11.87 -19.66
CA TYR A 45 13.94 -11.20 -20.15
C TYR A 45 13.37 -11.94 -21.35
N PHE A 46 12.05 -12.13 -21.41
CA PHE A 46 11.35 -12.69 -22.55
C PHE A 46 10.35 -11.65 -23.08
N ASN A 47 10.49 -11.21 -24.33
CA ASN A 47 9.77 -10.08 -24.93
C ASN A 47 9.73 -8.86 -23.99
N GLY A 48 10.88 -8.50 -23.42
CA GLY A 48 11.01 -7.37 -22.49
C GLY A 48 10.53 -7.63 -21.05
N GLN A 49 9.90 -8.76 -20.73
CA GLN A 49 9.43 -9.08 -19.37
C GLN A 49 10.44 -9.91 -18.60
N THR A 50 10.67 -9.61 -17.32
CA THR A 50 11.51 -10.45 -16.45
C THR A 50 10.94 -11.86 -16.36
N VAL A 51 11.81 -12.85 -16.52
CA VAL A 51 11.48 -14.25 -16.32
C VAL A 51 11.76 -14.59 -14.85
N VAL A 52 10.69 -14.76 -14.08
CA VAL A 52 10.75 -15.18 -12.67
C VAL A 52 10.41 -16.66 -12.62
N GLY A 53 11.28 -17.44 -11.99
CA GLY A 53 11.06 -18.87 -11.76
C GLY A 53 11.50 -19.26 -10.35
N ASN A 54 11.06 -20.43 -9.89
CA ASN A 54 11.44 -20.97 -8.58
C ASN A 54 12.95 -21.21 -8.43
N SER A 55 13.66 -21.28 -9.56
CA SER A 55 15.09 -21.52 -9.62
C SER A 55 15.76 -20.45 -10.47
N PRO A 56 16.93 -19.93 -10.07
CA PRO A 56 17.60 -18.87 -10.80
C PRO A 56 18.13 -19.38 -12.14
N SER A 57 18.20 -18.49 -13.13
CA SER A 57 19.02 -18.71 -14.31
C SER A 57 20.49 -18.49 -13.95
N ILE A 58 21.39 -19.34 -14.46
CA ILE A 58 22.79 -19.37 -14.02
C ILE A 58 23.75 -19.46 -15.20
N ILE A 59 25.00 -19.07 -14.97
CA ILE A 59 26.12 -19.47 -15.83
C ILE A 59 26.75 -20.73 -15.27
N TYR A 60 26.76 -21.77 -16.10
CA TYR A 60 27.44 -23.02 -15.83
C TYR A 60 28.27 -23.40 -17.06
N GLN A 61 29.56 -23.69 -16.87
CA GLN A 61 30.49 -24.02 -17.96
C GLN A 61 30.44 -22.99 -19.11
N GLU A 62 30.53 -21.70 -18.77
CA GLU A 62 30.50 -20.57 -19.71
C GLU A 62 29.22 -20.46 -20.56
N ARG A 63 28.14 -21.13 -20.17
CA ARG A 63 26.85 -21.07 -20.86
C ARG A 63 25.73 -20.71 -19.90
N THR A 64 24.77 -19.96 -20.42
CA THR A 64 23.55 -19.62 -19.69
C THR A 64 22.61 -20.81 -19.70
N LEU A 65 22.35 -21.34 -18.51
CA LEU A 65 21.31 -22.33 -18.28
C LEU A 65 20.11 -21.66 -17.61
N VAL A 66 18.91 -22.01 -18.07
CA VAL A 66 17.66 -21.53 -17.50
C VAL A 66 16.77 -22.70 -17.12
N PRO A 67 15.88 -22.55 -16.13
CA PRO A 67 14.87 -23.56 -15.86
C PRO A 67 14.00 -23.76 -17.10
N ILE A 68 13.75 -24.99 -17.51
CA ILE A 68 13.01 -25.29 -18.75
C ILE A 68 11.62 -24.63 -18.80
N ARG A 69 10.97 -24.49 -17.64
CA ARG A 69 9.67 -23.83 -17.48
C ARG A 69 9.71 -22.34 -17.81
N ALA A 70 10.84 -21.70 -17.54
CA ALA A 70 11.05 -20.26 -17.70
C ALA A 70 10.79 -19.77 -19.14
N ILE A 71 11.02 -20.63 -20.13
CA ILE A 71 10.76 -20.36 -21.55
C ILE A 71 9.44 -21.00 -22.00
N ALA A 72 9.22 -22.25 -21.63
CA ALA A 72 8.08 -23.02 -22.12
C ALA A 72 6.72 -22.42 -21.69
N GLU A 73 6.60 -21.93 -20.46
CA GLU A 73 5.37 -21.26 -19.99
C GLU A 73 5.06 -19.98 -20.79
N ARG A 74 6.09 -19.23 -21.20
CA ARG A 74 5.92 -17.98 -21.98
C ARG A 74 5.42 -18.24 -23.40
N LEU A 75 5.52 -19.48 -23.87
CA LEU A 75 5.10 -19.91 -25.21
C LEU A 75 3.86 -20.81 -25.16
N ASN A 76 3.16 -20.89 -24.03
CA ASN A 76 2.04 -21.81 -23.79
C ASN A 76 2.40 -23.28 -24.14
N ALA A 77 3.67 -23.66 -23.94
CA ALA A 77 4.14 -25.01 -24.21
C ALA A 77 3.83 -25.94 -23.03
N LYS A 78 3.40 -27.17 -23.34
CA LYS A 78 3.24 -28.23 -22.35
C LYS A 78 4.61 -28.79 -21.97
N ILE A 79 4.83 -29.05 -20.68
CA ILE A 79 6.08 -29.62 -20.16
C ILE A 79 5.76 -30.94 -19.46
N GLU A 80 6.55 -31.97 -19.75
CA GLU A 80 6.43 -33.29 -19.13
C GLU A 80 7.81 -33.77 -18.67
N TRP A 81 7.86 -34.44 -17.52
CA TRP A 81 9.06 -35.06 -16.98
C TRP A 81 8.86 -36.57 -16.89
N ASN A 82 9.80 -37.35 -17.42
CA ASN A 82 9.86 -38.79 -17.25
C ASN A 82 11.00 -39.15 -16.30
N GLN A 83 10.64 -39.63 -15.11
CA GLN A 83 11.60 -40.00 -14.07
C GLN A 83 12.44 -41.22 -14.45
N GLN A 84 11.90 -42.21 -15.18
CA GLN A 84 12.62 -43.45 -15.49
C GLN A 84 13.73 -43.22 -16.52
N THR A 85 13.50 -42.32 -17.47
CA THR A 85 14.45 -42.03 -18.54
C THR A 85 15.26 -40.75 -18.30
N GLU A 86 14.94 -39.99 -17.24
CA GLU A 86 15.45 -38.66 -16.93
C GLU A 86 15.30 -37.70 -18.12
N GLU A 87 14.10 -37.65 -18.68
CA GLU A 87 13.79 -36.87 -19.87
C GLU A 87 12.77 -35.76 -19.59
N ALA A 88 13.10 -34.55 -20.01
CA ALA A 88 12.21 -33.41 -20.02
C ALA A 88 11.72 -33.12 -21.44
N THR A 89 10.40 -33.09 -21.61
CA THR A 89 9.74 -32.88 -22.90
C THR A 89 9.03 -31.53 -22.93
N ILE A 90 9.29 -30.72 -23.96
CA ILE A 90 8.54 -29.51 -24.30
C ILE A 90 7.67 -29.83 -25.52
N THR A 91 6.38 -29.55 -25.45
CA THR A 91 5.45 -29.71 -26.58
C THR A 91 4.70 -28.40 -26.83
N THR A 92 4.82 -27.90 -28.06
CA THR A 92 4.05 -26.77 -28.61
C THR A 92 3.12 -27.29 -29.72
N SER A 93 2.32 -26.40 -30.33
CA SER A 93 1.50 -26.76 -31.50
C SER A 93 2.31 -27.22 -32.72
N THR A 94 3.60 -26.84 -32.82
CA THR A 94 4.43 -27.09 -34.01
C THR A 94 5.69 -27.91 -33.73
N LYS A 95 6.10 -28.03 -32.46
CA LYS A 95 7.37 -28.67 -32.07
C LYS A 95 7.26 -29.50 -30.80
N LYS A 96 7.93 -30.64 -30.80
CA LYS A 96 8.21 -31.47 -29.63
C LYS A 96 9.73 -31.58 -29.45
N ILE A 97 10.24 -31.18 -28.29
CA ILE A 97 11.66 -31.19 -27.94
C ILE A 97 11.85 -32.06 -26.71
N VAL A 98 12.74 -33.05 -26.75
CA VAL A 98 13.03 -33.96 -25.64
C VAL A 98 14.49 -33.84 -25.24
N PHE A 99 14.74 -33.35 -24.04
CA PHE A 99 16.05 -33.27 -23.41
C PHE A 99 16.24 -34.46 -22.47
N LYS A 100 17.35 -35.19 -22.63
CA LYS A 100 17.81 -36.17 -21.64
C LYS A 100 18.87 -35.52 -20.75
N ILE A 101 18.76 -35.68 -19.43
CA ILE A 101 19.75 -35.13 -18.49
C ILE A 101 21.14 -35.68 -18.82
N ASN A 102 22.14 -34.80 -18.77
CA ASN A 102 23.56 -35.11 -19.06
C ASN A 102 23.86 -35.62 -20.49
N SER A 103 22.90 -35.58 -21.41
CA SER A 103 23.10 -35.92 -22.82
C SER A 103 23.44 -34.69 -23.65
N ASN A 104 24.52 -34.75 -24.43
CA ASN A 104 24.84 -33.72 -25.44
C ASN A 104 23.90 -33.77 -26.65
N TYR A 105 22.99 -34.74 -26.70
CA TYR A 105 21.97 -34.86 -27.73
C TYR A 105 20.58 -34.55 -27.20
N VAL A 106 19.78 -33.98 -28.08
CA VAL A 106 18.37 -33.61 -27.88
C VAL A 106 17.56 -34.10 -29.07
N THR A 107 16.32 -34.51 -28.85
CA THR A 107 15.43 -34.96 -29.93
C THR A 107 14.43 -33.86 -30.25
N VAL A 108 14.42 -33.35 -31.48
CA VAL A 108 13.48 -32.34 -31.97
C VAL A 108 12.61 -32.98 -33.06
N ASN A 109 11.30 -33.06 -32.83
CA ASN A 109 10.32 -33.72 -33.72
C ASN A 109 10.76 -35.14 -34.13
N GLY A 110 11.31 -35.91 -33.19
CA GLY A 110 11.80 -37.27 -33.43
C GLY A 110 13.22 -37.35 -34.03
N VAL A 111 13.81 -36.22 -34.44
CA VAL A 111 15.17 -36.18 -35.01
C VAL A 111 16.19 -35.84 -33.94
N LYS A 112 17.22 -36.69 -33.80
CA LYS A 112 18.34 -36.46 -32.87
C LYS A 112 19.25 -35.35 -33.39
N LYS A 113 19.49 -34.33 -32.56
CA LYS A 113 20.36 -33.18 -32.82
C LYS A 113 21.43 -33.08 -31.73
N LEU A 114 22.60 -32.54 -32.08
CA LEU A 114 23.66 -32.22 -31.13
C LEU A 114 23.41 -30.82 -30.54
N ILE A 115 23.56 -30.69 -29.22
CA ILE A 115 23.51 -29.40 -28.54
C ILE A 115 24.86 -28.68 -28.76
N PRO A 116 24.87 -27.44 -29.27
CA PRO A 116 26.09 -26.68 -29.49
C PRO A 116 26.96 -26.59 -28.24
N TYR A 117 28.28 -26.67 -28.45
CA TYR A 117 29.30 -26.56 -27.38
C TYR A 117 29.23 -27.64 -26.29
N ASN A 118 28.52 -28.75 -26.51
CA ASN A 118 28.43 -29.88 -25.58
C ASN A 118 28.00 -29.48 -24.16
N THR A 119 27.07 -28.53 -24.05
CA THR A 119 26.47 -28.15 -22.77
C THR A 119 25.11 -28.82 -22.64
N PRO A 120 25.01 -29.98 -21.97
CA PRO A 120 23.76 -30.72 -21.90
C PRO A 120 22.77 -30.07 -20.94
N ALA A 121 21.53 -30.54 -20.97
CA ALA A 121 20.57 -30.25 -19.90
C ALA A 121 21.05 -30.85 -18.58
N LYS A 122 20.84 -30.14 -17.48
CA LYS A 122 21.30 -30.51 -16.12
C LYS A 122 20.13 -30.54 -15.15
N LEU A 123 20.23 -31.39 -14.13
CA LEU A 123 19.37 -31.30 -12.96
C LEU A 123 20.08 -30.45 -11.90
N MET A 124 19.40 -29.41 -11.43
CA MET A 124 19.90 -28.50 -10.40
C MET A 124 19.05 -28.63 -9.14
N ASP A 125 19.71 -28.73 -7.99
CA ASP A 125 19.10 -28.91 -6.66
C ASP A 125 18.06 -30.04 -6.64
N ASP A 126 18.30 -31.10 -7.42
CA ASP A 126 17.46 -32.29 -7.61
C ASP A 126 16.00 -32.01 -8.03
N THR A 127 15.68 -30.77 -8.41
CA THR A 127 14.29 -30.31 -8.60
C THR A 127 14.08 -29.58 -9.91
N SER A 128 15.15 -29.05 -10.51
CA SER A 128 15.06 -28.10 -11.62
C SER A 128 15.81 -28.59 -12.84
N THR A 129 15.10 -28.88 -13.92
CA THR A 129 15.71 -29.14 -15.23
C THR A 129 16.19 -27.83 -15.83
N MET A 130 17.51 -27.69 -15.93
CA MET A 130 18.21 -26.55 -16.49
C MET A 130 18.61 -26.86 -17.94
N VAL A 131 18.22 -26.00 -18.88
CA VAL A 131 18.48 -26.19 -20.32
C VAL A 131 19.30 -25.03 -20.88
N PRO A 132 20.14 -25.27 -21.92
CA PRO A 132 20.91 -24.20 -22.55
C PRO A 132 20.00 -23.19 -23.24
N LEU A 133 20.01 -21.96 -22.74
CA LEU A 133 19.07 -20.90 -23.09
C LEU A 133 18.95 -20.71 -24.61
N ARG A 134 20.08 -20.43 -25.25
CA ARG A 134 20.14 -20.10 -26.67
C ARG A 134 19.58 -21.24 -27.52
N PHE A 135 20.01 -22.47 -27.24
CA PHE A 135 19.59 -23.64 -28.01
C PHE A 135 18.07 -23.84 -27.96
N VAL A 136 17.49 -23.88 -26.77
CA VAL A 136 16.05 -24.11 -26.63
C VAL A 136 15.24 -22.92 -27.17
N SER A 137 15.71 -21.69 -26.97
CA SER A 137 15.07 -20.49 -27.51
C SER A 137 15.05 -20.48 -29.05
N GLU A 138 16.18 -20.75 -29.70
CA GLU A 138 16.30 -20.78 -31.16
C GLU A 138 15.49 -21.94 -31.76
N GLU A 139 15.53 -23.13 -31.14
CA GLU A 139 14.66 -24.25 -31.54
C GLU A 139 13.18 -23.92 -31.36
N LEU A 140 12.80 -23.01 -30.47
CA LEU A 140 11.42 -22.54 -30.32
C LEU A 140 11.11 -21.29 -31.15
N GLY A 141 12.02 -20.84 -32.02
CA GLY A 141 11.80 -19.68 -32.91
C GLY A 141 12.02 -18.32 -32.26
N CYS A 142 12.74 -18.28 -31.14
CA CYS A 142 13.14 -17.05 -30.47
C CYS A 142 14.57 -16.65 -30.82
N GLU A 143 14.81 -15.34 -30.90
CA GLU A 143 16.14 -14.73 -30.93
C GLU A 143 16.65 -14.51 -29.49
N VAL A 144 17.95 -14.66 -29.27
CA VAL A 144 18.59 -14.40 -27.96
C VAL A 144 19.73 -13.39 -28.09
N LEU A 145 19.57 -12.24 -27.42
CA LEU A 145 20.55 -11.18 -27.26
C LEU A 145 21.21 -11.26 -25.88
N TRP A 146 22.48 -10.89 -25.81
CA TRP A 146 23.27 -10.94 -24.57
C TRP A 146 23.84 -9.56 -24.24
N ASP A 147 23.64 -9.13 -23.00
CA ASP A 147 24.20 -7.91 -22.41
C ASP A 147 25.17 -8.32 -21.30
N ALA A 148 26.46 -8.28 -21.62
CA ALA A 148 27.53 -8.72 -20.74
C ALA A 148 27.72 -7.83 -19.49
N PRO A 149 27.70 -6.48 -19.57
CA PRO A 149 27.78 -5.62 -18.39
C PRO A 149 26.76 -5.94 -17.30
N THR A 150 25.53 -6.28 -17.70
CA THR A 150 24.44 -6.55 -16.75
C THR A 150 24.15 -8.04 -16.55
N TRP A 151 24.92 -8.93 -17.21
CA TRP A 151 24.71 -10.38 -17.22
C TRP A 151 23.26 -10.74 -17.56
N THR A 152 22.75 -10.11 -18.61
CA THR A 152 21.36 -10.18 -19.01
C THR A 152 21.21 -10.88 -20.36
N ALA A 153 20.36 -11.92 -20.41
CA ALA A 153 19.89 -12.49 -21.65
C ALA A 153 18.49 -11.95 -21.99
N ARG A 154 18.29 -11.51 -23.24
CA ARG A 154 16.99 -11.04 -23.75
C ARG A 154 16.53 -11.97 -24.87
N ILE A 155 15.36 -12.56 -24.69
CA ILE A 155 14.74 -13.49 -25.62
C ILE A 155 13.61 -12.75 -26.32
N ASN A 156 13.63 -12.72 -27.66
CA ASN A 156 12.59 -12.11 -28.48
C ASN A 156 11.95 -13.19 -29.35
N TYR A 157 10.65 -13.39 -29.26
CA TYR A 157 9.95 -14.32 -30.15
C TYR A 157 9.61 -13.62 -31.47
N ASN A 158 10.35 -13.94 -32.52
CA ASN A 158 10.13 -13.44 -33.88
C ASN A 158 9.36 -14.51 -34.66
N SER A 159 8.04 -14.43 -34.69
CA SER A 159 7.24 -15.24 -35.62
C SER A 159 7.48 -14.74 -37.05
N GLY A 160 8.48 -15.29 -37.73
CA GLY A 160 8.79 -14.93 -39.11
C GLY A 160 7.57 -15.09 -40.04
N LYS A 161 7.31 -14.04 -40.84
CA LYS A 161 6.51 -14.00 -42.09
C LYS A 161 5.01 -14.29 -41.98
N ASN A 162 4.32 -13.36 -41.34
CA ASN A 162 3.13 -12.64 -41.80
C ASN A 162 2.56 -12.00 -40.52
N PRO A 163 2.61 -10.67 -40.32
CA PRO A 163 1.85 -10.09 -39.22
C PRO A 163 0.41 -10.57 -39.40
N PRO A 164 -0.25 -11.13 -38.36
CA PRO A 164 -1.65 -11.50 -38.46
C PRO A 164 -2.38 -10.22 -38.82
N SER A 165 -2.79 -10.05 -40.10
CA SER A 165 -3.53 -8.89 -40.63
C SER A 165 -3.46 -7.66 -39.72
N SER A 166 -2.31 -6.95 -39.68
CA SER A 166 -1.97 -5.86 -38.76
C SER A 166 -2.84 -5.78 -37.49
N ASN A 167 -2.38 -6.33 -36.37
CA ASN A 167 -3.16 -6.36 -35.13
C ASN A 167 -3.67 -4.95 -34.79
N GLN A 168 -4.93 -4.79 -34.41
CA GLN A 168 -5.50 -3.46 -34.18
C GLN A 168 -5.60 -3.19 -32.69
N VAL A 169 -4.92 -2.15 -32.21
CA VAL A 169 -5.18 -1.59 -30.88
C VAL A 169 -6.46 -0.76 -31.00
N SER A 170 -7.56 -1.28 -30.46
CA SER A 170 -8.91 -0.76 -30.67
C SER A 170 -9.44 0.06 -29.49
N ASP A 171 -8.95 -0.19 -28.28
CA ASP A 171 -9.29 0.60 -27.10
C ASP A 171 -8.20 0.48 -26.01
N ILE A 172 -8.14 1.48 -25.15
CA ILE A 172 -7.33 1.50 -23.93
C ILE A 172 -8.23 1.96 -22.78
N ALA A 173 -8.83 1.03 -22.05
CA ALA A 173 -9.71 1.32 -20.93
C ALA A 173 -8.92 1.45 -19.63
N VAL A 174 -9.38 2.34 -18.73
CA VAL A 174 -8.87 2.45 -17.36
C VAL A 174 -9.99 2.11 -16.39
N LYS A 175 -9.74 1.13 -15.52
CA LYS A 175 -10.62 0.69 -14.44
C LYS A 175 -10.12 1.25 -13.11
N ASN A 176 -10.99 1.19 -12.10
CA ASN A 176 -10.71 1.65 -10.74
C ASN A 176 -10.28 3.12 -10.69
N ILE A 177 -10.96 4.00 -11.44
CA ILE A 177 -10.69 5.44 -11.41
C ILE A 177 -11.25 6.06 -10.12
N SER A 178 -12.42 5.64 -9.67
CA SER A 178 -13.00 6.01 -8.37
C SER A 178 -12.57 5.06 -7.23
N GLY A 179 -12.70 5.51 -5.98
CA GLY A 179 -12.38 4.72 -4.78
C GLY A 179 -10.88 4.54 -4.52
N ASN A 180 -10.52 3.68 -3.56
CA ASN A 180 -9.14 3.53 -3.08
C ASN A 180 -8.30 2.51 -3.88
N ALA A 181 -8.93 1.67 -4.71
CA ALA A 181 -8.22 0.68 -5.51
C ALA A 181 -7.30 1.34 -6.54
N LEU A 182 -6.12 0.76 -6.75
CA LEU A 182 -5.16 1.26 -7.75
C LEU A 182 -5.72 1.10 -9.18
N PRO A 183 -5.33 2.00 -10.11
CA PRO A 183 -5.81 1.94 -11.47
C PRO A 183 -5.38 0.65 -12.17
N GLN A 184 -6.25 0.13 -13.02
CA GLN A 184 -5.96 -1.00 -13.90
C GLN A 184 -6.18 -0.55 -15.35
N ILE A 185 -5.28 -0.93 -16.25
CA ILE A 185 -5.38 -0.58 -17.67
C ILE A 185 -5.65 -1.86 -18.46
N GLU A 186 -6.59 -1.80 -19.39
CA GLU A 186 -6.81 -2.84 -20.39
C GLU A 186 -6.62 -2.26 -21.79
N ILE A 187 -5.65 -2.80 -22.52
CA ILE A 187 -5.42 -2.48 -23.92
C ILE A 187 -6.04 -3.61 -24.75
N LYS A 188 -7.06 -3.27 -25.55
CA LYS A 188 -7.74 -4.21 -26.43
C LYS A 188 -7.03 -4.28 -27.77
N THR A 189 -6.78 -5.50 -28.23
CA THR A 189 -6.12 -5.81 -29.49
C THR A 189 -7.02 -6.72 -30.33
N SER A 190 -6.88 -6.77 -31.66
CA SER A 190 -7.69 -7.68 -32.50
C SER A 190 -7.18 -9.12 -32.45
N GLY A 191 -5.94 -9.34 -32.02
CA GLY A 191 -5.33 -10.64 -31.80
C GLY A 191 -4.14 -10.56 -30.86
N GLN A 192 -3.36 -11.64 -30.79
CA GLN A 192 -2.22 -11.73 -29.88
C GLN A 192 -1.19 -10.64 -30.22
N ALA A 193 -0.92 -9.79 -29.23
CA ALA A 193 -0.03 -8.64 -29.39
C ALA A 193 1.34 -8.91 -28.78
N ARG A 194 2.39 -8.64 -29.55
CA ARG A 194 3.77 -8.57 -29.05
C ARG A 194 4.02 -7.17 -28.52
N TYR A 195 4.74 -7.04 -27.42
CA TYR A 195 5.07 -5.73 -26.88
C TYR A 195 6.43 -5.71 -26.18
N THR A 196 7.00 -4.52 -26.06
CA THR A 196 8.18 -4.21 -25.24
C THR A 196 7.88 -3.04 -24.33
N THR A 197 8.57 -2.93 -23.20
CA THR A 197 8.44 -1.79 -22.29
C THR A 197 9.75 -1.05 -22.13
N MET A 198 9.67 0.25 -21.91
CA MET A 198 10.81 1.09 -21.54
C MET A 198 10.38 2.11 -20.47
N GLU A 199 11.30 2.42 -19.57
CA GLU A 199 11.11 3.37 -18.48
C GLU A 199 11.89 4.64 -18.78
N LEU A 200 11.24 5.79 -18.62
CA LEU A 200 11.88 7.10 -18.66
C LEU A 200 11.74 7.73 -17.29
N SER A 201 12.77 8.45 -16.86
CA SER A 201 12.76 9.25 -15.63
C SER A 201 12.85 10.74 -15.98
N ASN A 202 12.31 11.60 -15.11
CA ASN A 202 12.27 13.06 -15.26
C ASN A 202 11.52 13.58 -16.52
N PRO A 203 10.17 13.46 -16.58
CA PRO A 203 9.28 12.85 -15.60
C PRO A 203 9.15 11.33 -15.77
N ASP A 204 8.65 10.65 -14.74
CA ASP A 204 8.48 9.19 -14.77
C ASP A 204 7.44 8.77 -15.81
N LYS A 205 7.85 7.96 -16.78
CA LYS A 205 6.96 7.41 -17.81
C LYS A 205 7.23 5.93 -18.04
N LEU A 206 6.16 5.13 -18.11
CA LEU A 206 6.24 3.78 -18.65
C LEU A 206 5.73 3.80 -20.09
N VAL A 207 6.59 3.46 -21.03
CA VAL A 207 6.26 3.33 -22.43
C VAL A 207 6.09 1.84 -22.76
N ILE A 208 5.01 1.51 -23.45
CA ILE A 208 4.71 0.18 -23.98
C ILE A 208 4.60 0.29 -25.49
N ASP A 209 5.53 -0.34 -26.20
CA ASP A 209 5.52 -0.43 -27.66
C ASP A 209 4.87 -1.76 -28.04
N ILE A 210 3.74 -1.69 -28.73
CA ILE A 210 2.98 -2.85 -29.20
C ILE A 210 3.30 -3.03 -30.68
N HIS A 211 4.02 -4.11 -30.96
CA HIS A 211 4.58 -4.43 -32.28
C HIS A 211 3.54 -5.08 -33.19
N ASP A 212 3.78 -4.98 -34.50
CA ASP A 212 2.95 -5.51 -35.58
C ASP A 212 1.48 -5.07 -35.47
N SER A 213 1.29 -3.83 -35.02
CA SER A 213 0.00 -3.29 -34.64
C SER A 213 -0.28 -1.91 -35.26
N LYS A 214 -1.56 -1.67 -35.55
CA LYS A 214 -2.10 -0.38 -35.99
C LYS A 214 -3.04 0.17 -34.94
N LEU A 215 -2.96 1.48 -34.71
CA LEU A 215 -3.91 2.16 -33.82
C LEU A 215 -5.21 2.39 -34.60
N ASN A 216 -6.32 1.80 -34.14
CA ASN A 216 -7.64 1.99 -34.75
C ASN A 216 -8.65 2.39 -33.67
N VAL A 217 -8.63 3.67 -33.30
CA VAL A 217 -9.47 4.21 -32.21
C VAL A 217 -10.17 5.46 -32.73
N ASN A 218 -11.47 5.35 -32.99
CA ASN A 218 -12.41 6.43 -33.34
C ASN A 218 -11.89 7.48 -34.36
N GLY A 219 -10.99 7.11 -35.28
CA GLY A 219 -10.52 7.96 -36.38
C GLY A 219 -9.50 9.06 -36.04
N SER A 220 -9.09 9.23 -34.77
CA SER A 220 -8.18 10.32 -34.37
C SER A 220 -6.68 10.00 -34.56
N GLY A 221 -6.30 8.74 -34.74
CA GLY A 221 -4.89 8.32 -34.83
C GLY A 221 -4.09 8.54 -33.54
N TYR A 222 -4.77 8.92 -32.45
CA TYR A 222 -4.19 9.29 -31.17
C TYR A 222 -5.22 9.12 -30.04
N ILE A 223 -4.76 8.66 -28.88
CA ILE A 223 -5.50 8.63 -27.62
C ILE A 223 -4.80 9.55 -26.63
N GLU A 224 -5.56 10.41 -25.95
CA GLU A 224 -5.18 11.02 -24.67
C GLU A 224 -6.29 10.79 -23.65
N LYS A 225 -5.95 10.22 -22.49
CA LYS A 225 -6.88 10.05 -21.38
C LYS A 225 -6.22 10.57 -20.11
N ALA A 226 -6.73 11.69 -19.60
CA ALA A 226 -6.38 12.17 -18.26
C ALA A 226 -7.00 11.22 -17.21
N VAL A 227 -6.18 10.75 -16.27
CA VAL A 227 -6.60 9.81 -15.23
C VAL A 227 -6.50 10.45 -13.85
N GLY A 228 -5.40 11.16 -13.55
CA GLY A 228 -5.21 11.89 -12.30
C GLY A 228 -5.20 11.04 -11.04
N LYS A 229 -4.87 9.75 -11.12
CA LYS A 229 -4.92 8.81 -9.99
C LYS A 229 -3.57 8.13 -9.80
N TRP A 230 -2.98 8.25 -8.62
CA TRP A 230 -1.68 7.64 -8.34
C TRP A 230 -1.64 6.12 -8.70
N PRO A 231 -0.58 5.63 -9.37
CA PRO A 231 0.56 6.40 -9.89
C PRO A 231 0.29 7.03 -11.27
N LEU A 232 -0.82 6.70 -11.93
CA LEU A 232 -1.16 7.05 -13.30
C LEU A 232 -1.81 8.44 -13.47
N GLN A 233 -1.10 9.37 -14.10
CA GLN A 233 -1.61 10.71 -14.37
C GLN A 233 -2.32 10.79 -15.73
N THR A 234 -1.73 10.23 -16.78
CA THR A 234 -2.26 10.31 -18.14
C THR A 234 -1.86 9.08 -18.94
N ILE A 235 -2.74 8.62 -19.83
CA ILE A 235 -2.40 7.64 -20.87
C ILE A 235 -2.41 8.35 -22.21
N ARG A 236 -1.35 8.13 -22.99
CA ARG A 236 -1.28 8.55 -24.39
C ARG A 236 -1.06 7.34 -25.26
N ALA A 237 -1.66 7.29 -26.45
CA ALA A 237 -1.29 6.29 -27.44
C ALA A 237 -1.29 6.88 -28.84
N SER A 238 -0.31 6.50 -29.66
CA SER A 238 -0.21 6.94 -31.05
C SER A 238 0.48 5.88 -31.89
N GLN A 239 0.30 5.96 -33.20
CA GLN A 239 1.13 5.20 -34.13
C GLN A 239 2.56 5.77 -34.08
N PHE A 240 3.52 4.98 -33.57
CA PHE A 240 4.92 5.41 -33.43
C PHE A 240 5.69 5.29 -34.74
N ASP A 241 5.48 4.18 -35.44
CA ASP A 241 6.04 3.92 -36.77
C ASP A 241 5.05 3.07 -37.59
N GLN A 242 5.48 2.55 -38.73
CA GLN A 242 4.61 1.77 -39.62
C GLN A 242 3.97 0.56 -38.94
N ASP A 243 4.62 -0.10 -37.98
CA ASP A 243 4.12 -1.34 -37.40
C ASP A 243 4.03 -1.31 -35.86
N THR A 244 4.29 -0.17 -35.23
CA THR A 244 4.30 -0.04 -33.77
C THR A 244 3.28 0.98 -33.26
N VAL A 245 2.41 0.55 -32.35
CA VAL A 245 1.59 1.45 -31.52
C VAL A 245 2.34 1.69 -30.21
N ARG A 246 2.64 2.95 -29.91
CA ARG A 246 3.25 3.34 -28.64
C ARG A 246 2.19 3.83 -27.68
N VAL A 247 2.11 3.20 -26.52
CA VAL A 247 1.32 3.62 -25.37
C VAL A 247 2.28 4.21 -24.33
N VAL A 248 2.01 5.41 -23.84
CA VAL A 248 2.80 6.10 -22.83
C VAL A 248 1.93 6.35 -21.62
N LEU A 249 2.36 5.83 -20.47
CA LEU A 249 1.78 6.13 -19.16
C LEU A 249 2.62 7.21 -18.50
N ASP A 250 2.05 8.39 -18.31
CA ASP A 250 2.66 9.43 -17.49
C ASP A 250 2.38 9.10 -16.02
N LEU A 251 3.44 8.95 -15.23
CA LEU A 251 3.35 8.53 -13.84
C LEU A 251 3.81 9.65 -12.89
N SER A 252 3.16 9.77 -11.74
CA SER A 252 3.60 10.68 -10.66
C SER A 252 4.78 10.11 -9.86
N LYS A 253 4.93 8.78 -9.87
CA LYS A 253 6.08 8.04 -9.34
C LYS A 253 6.19 6.74 -10.15
N MET A 254 7.40 6.35 -10.53
CA MET A 254 7.62 5.08 -11.25
C MET A 254 7.17 3.90 -10.38
N VAL A 255 6.12 3.22 -10.83
CA VAL A 255 5.62 1.96 -10.27
C VAL A 255 5.48 0.99 -11.42
N ARG A 256 6.09 -0.20 -11.32
CA ARG A 256 5.99 -1.21 -12.37
C ARG A 256 4.65 -1.94 -12.26
N PRO A 257 3.74 -1.85 -13.24
CA PRO A 257 2.54 -2.66 -13.23
C PRO A 257 2.89 -4.12 -13.55
N GLN A 258 2.12 -5.04 -13.00
CA GLN A 258 2.11 -6.42 -13.50
C GLN A 258 1.37 -6.44 -14.82
N ILE A 259 2.09 -6.82 -15.89
CA ILE A 259 1.51 -6.93 -17.23
C ILE A 259 1.17 -8.39 -17.51
N THR A 260 -0.08 -8.67 -17.83
CA THR A 260 -0.58 -10.01 -18.16
C THR A 260 -1.38 -9.97 -19.46
N THR A 261 -1.54 -11.13 -20.11
CA THR A 261 -2.42 -11.30 -21.26
C THR A 261 -3.52 -12.27 -20.87
N PRO A 262 -4.59 -11.81 -20.17
CA PRO A 262 -5.63 -12.70 -19.66
C PRO A 262 -6.33 -13.50 -20.76
N ASN A 263 -6.29 -13.01 -22.00
CA ASN A 263 -6.72 -13.71 -23.20
C ASN A 263 -5.89 -13.21 -24.39
N VAL A 264 -6.12 -13.80 -25.56
CA VAL A 264 -5.36 -13.49 -26.78
C VAL A 264 -5.55 -12.06 -27.30
N ASN A 265 -6.54 -11.30 -26.82
CA ASN A 265 -6.92 -10.01 -27.40
C ASN A 265 -6.89 -8.85 -26.38
N THR A 266 -6.26 -9.07 -25.23
CA THR A 266 -6.17 -8.07 -24.16
C THR A 266 -4.79 -8.11 -23.52
N ILE A 267 -4.14 -6.95 -23.42
CA ILE A 267 -3.01 -6.72 -22.52
C ILE A 267 -3.55 -5.99 -21.29
N SER A 268 -3.36 -6.55 -20.10
CA SER A 268 -3.78 -5.96 -18.83
C SER A 268 -2.56 -5.48 -18.04
N LEU A 269 -2.59 -4.22 -17.59
CA LEU A 269 -1.57 -3.65 -16.72
C LEU A 269 -2.21 -3.37 -15.36
N ASN A 270 -1.70 -4.03 -14.32
CA ASN A 270 -2.24 -3.96 -12.97
C ASN A 270 -1.20 -3.33 -12.06
N PHE A 271 -1.44 -2.09 -11.61
CA PHE A 271 -0.60 -1.49 -10.59
C PHE A 271 -0.84 -2.19 -9.25
N THR A 272 0.23 -2.55 -8.57
CA THR A 272 0.18 -3.16 -7.23
C THR A 272 1.02 -2.30 -6.30
N ASN A 273 0.53 -2.06 -5.10
CA ASN A 273 1.32 -1.36 -4.10
C ASN A 273 2.46 -2.27 -3.61
N LYS A 274 3.57 -1.68 -3.18
CA LYS A 274 4.65 -2.39 -2.50
C LYS A 274 4.82 -1.82 -1.10
N LEU A 275 4.90 -2.71 -0.11
CA LEU A 275 5.47 -2.35 1.18
C LEU A 275 6.99 -2.28 0.98
N GLU A 276 7.56 -1.08 1.01
CA GLU A 276 8.98 -0.84 0.71
C GLU A 276 9.86 -1.35 1.86
N LYS A 277 9.50 -1.03 3.10
CA LYS A 277 10.21 -1.47 4.30
C LYS A 277 9.33 -1.40 5.55
N ILE A 278 9.79 -2.05 6.61
CA ILE A 278 9.27 -1.89 7.96
C ILE A 278 10.40 -1.40 8.85
N THR A 279 10.13 -0.44 9.73
CA THR A 279 11.09 0.08 10.70
C THR A 279 10.48 0.11 12.09
N LYS A 280 11.35 0.11 13.11
CA LYS A 280 11.01 0.58 14.45
C LYS A 280 11.35 2.06 14.51
N GLU A 281 10.40 2.89 14.91
CA GLU A 281 10.61 4.34 15.09
C GLU A 281 10.11 4.77 16.47
N LEU A 282 10.78 5.76 17.07
CA LEU A 282 10.32 6.42 18.28
C LEU A 282 9.56 7.69 17.87
N ILE A 283 8.24 7.68 18.02
CA ILE A 283 7.37 8.79 17.60
C ILE A 283 6.67 9.30 18.85
N ASN A 284 6.86 10.59 19.15
CA ASN A 284 6.34 11.22 20.38
C ASN A 284 6.70 10.44 21.67
N GLY A 285 7.89 9.85 21.72
CA GLY A 285 8.37 9.07 22.87
C GLY A 285 7.84 7.63 22.96
N LYS A 286 7.04 7.17 21.98
CA LYS A 286 6.52 5.80 21.92
C LYS A 286 7.19 5.00 20.81
N GLU A 287 7.53 3.75 21.10
CA GLU A 287 8.01 2.82 20.08
C GLU A 287 6.86 2.39 19.17
N ALA A 288 7.03 2.55 17.87
CA ALA A 288 6.07 2.17 16.86
C ALA A 288 6.72 1.32 15.77
N ILE A 289 5.95 0.42 15.19
CA ILE A 289 6.33 -0.31 13.98
C ILE A 289 5.77 0.48 12.79
N VAL A 290 6.64 1.03 11.95
CA VAL A 290 6.24 1.86 10.81
C VAL A 290 6.36 1.06 9.52
N LEU A 291 5.25 0.93 8.82
CA LEU A 291 5.16 0.34 7.48
C LEU A 291 5.30 1.47 6.44
N HIS A 292 6.38 1.44 5.66
CA HIS A 292 6.62 2.41 4.58
C HIS A 292 6.11 1.82 3.27
N ASN A 293 4.98 2.30 2.77
CA ASN A 293 4.36 1.85 1.53
C ASN A 293 4.75 2.78 0.37
N MET A 294 4.46 2.39 -0.88
CA MET A 294 4.58 3.32 -2.00
C MET A 294 3.39 4.30 -2.07
N TYR A 295 2.24 3.89 -1.53
CA TYR A 295 0.99 4.65 -1.50
C TYR A 295 0.12 4.23 -0.30
N PRO A 296 -0.70 5.14 0.26
CA PRO A 296 -1.64 4.81 1.33
C PRO A 296 -2.49 3.57 1.02
N GLN A 297 -2.57 2.62 1.95
CA GLN A 297 -3.27 1.34 1.74
C GLN A 297 -4.50 1.16 2.64
N GLU A 298 -5.46 0.41 2.10
CA GLU A 298 -6.46 -0.28 2.90
C GLU A 298 -5.82 -1.45 3.63
N TYR A 299 -6.28 -1.68 4.85
CA TYR A 299 -5.83 -2.79 5.66
C TYR A 299 -7.00 -3.37 6.44
N ASN A 300 -6.88 -4.66 6.77
CA ASN A 300 -7.65 -5.28 7.83
C ASN A 300 -6.71 -5.58 9.00
N SER A 301 -7.23 -5.58 10.21
CA SER A 301 -6.46 -5.99 11.39
C SER A 301 -7.29 -6.83 12.34
N PHE A 302 -6.65 -7.80 12.96
CA PHE A 302 -7.25 -8.67 13.96
C PHE A 302 -6.20 -9.23 14.90
N THR A 303 -6.64 -9.80 16.02
CA THR A 303 -5.77 -10.44 17.01
C THR A 303 -5.98 -11.95 17.01
N LEU A 304 -4.91 -12.71 17.24
CA LEU A 304 -4.96 -14.15 17.50
C LEU A 304 -4.47 -14.42 18.92
N SER A 305 -5.09 -15.36 19.61
CA SER A 305 -4.61 -15.90 20.89
C SER A 305 -3.88 -17.22 20.67
N ASN A 306 -2.98 -17.58 21.60
CA ASN A 306 -2.21 -18.84 21.61
C ASN A 306 -1.30 -19.08 20.38
N PRO A 307 -0.16 -18.39 20.24
CA PRO A 307 0.31 -17.26 21.05
C PRO A 307 -0.38 -15.95 20.66
N ASN A 308 -0.32 -14.95 21.56
CA ASN A 308 -0.85 -13.61 21.32
C ASN A 308 -0.14 -12.97 20.11
N ARG A 309 -0.91 -12.62 19.09
CA ARG A 309 -0.43 -11.97 17.87
C ARG A 309 -1.39 -10.88 17.45
N VAL A 310 -0.83 -9.79 16.93
CA VAL A 310 -1.56 -8.78 16.17
C VAL A 310 -1.26 -9.00 14.69
N VAL A 311 -2.29 -9.06 13.87
CA VAL A 311 -2.17 -9.27 12.42
C VAL A 311 -2.70 -8.03 11.70
N VAL A 312 -1.91 -7.53 10.75
CA VAL A 312 -2.29 -6.45 9.82
C VAL A 312 -2.15 -6.96 8.40
N ASP A 313 -3.27 -7.03 7.69
CA ASP A 313 -3.34 -7.44 6.29
C ASP A 313 -3.44 -6.21 5.40
N LEU A 314 -2.35 -5.90 4.71
CA LEU A 314 -2.30 -4.86 3.68
C LEU A 314 -2.88 -5.41 2.38
N ARG A 315 -3.99 -4.85 1.91
CA ARG A 315 -4.63 -5.27 0.67
C ARG A 315 -3.87 -4.75 -0.55
N ASN A 316 -3.97 -5.47 -1.67
CA ASN A 316 -3.33 -5.15 -2.96
C ASN A 316 -1.86 -4.72 -2.84
N THR A 317 -1.14 -5.33 -1.89
CA THR A 317 0.22 -4.98 -1.53
C THR A 317 1.10 -6.22 -1.63
N ILE A 318 2.24 -6.09 -2.31
CA ILE A 318 3.29 -7.11 -2.33
C ILE A 318 4.29 -6.88 -1.19
N VAL A 319 4.87 -7.99 -0.75
CA VAL A 319 5.85 -8.01 0.34
C VAL A 319 7.15 -7.27 -0.02
N PRO A 320 7.87 -6.72 0.96
CA PRO A 320 9.21 -6.17 0.76
C PRO A 320 10.22 -7.28 0.40
N ASP A 321 11.35 -6.89 -0.19
CA ASP A 321 12.39 -7.84 -0.62
C ASP A 321 13.12 -8.50 0.57
N SER A 322 13.19 -7.80 1.70
CA SER A 322 13.72 -8.31 2.96
C SER A 322 13.19 -7.48 4.12
N ILE A 323 13.18 -8.06 5.32
CA ILE A 323 12.84 -7.36 6.55
C ILE A 323 13.89 -7.72 7.59
N GLY A 324 14.42 -6.70 8.26
CA GLY A 324 15.30 -6.90 9.41
C GLY A 324 14.56 -7.50 10.60
N SER A 325 15.29 -7.85 11.65
CA SER A 325 14.66 -8.15 12.94
C SER A 325 14.06 -6.86 13.50
N ILE A 326 12.78 -6.90 13.86
CA ILE A 326 12.04 -5.75 14.41
C ILE A 326 11.33 -6.24 15.66
N SER A 327 11.59 -5.54 16.77
CA SER A 327 10.96 -5.79 18.06
C SER A 327 10.80 -4.48 18.84
N THR A 328 9.73 -4.41 19.64
CA THR A 328 9.50 -3.38 20.66
C THR A 328 9.41 -4.06 22.02
N ASP A 329 9.19 -3.29 23.08
CA ASP A 329 8.95 -3.86 24.41
C ASP A 329 7.73 -4.79 24.44
N VAL A 330 6.68 -4.47 23.67
CA VAL A 330 5.44 -5.26 23.59
C VAL A 330 5.51 -6.32 22.47
N VAL A 331 6.12 -5.99 21.33
CA VAL A 331 6.21 -6.88 20.16
C VAL A 331 7.56 -7.58 20.14
N GLY A 332 7.58 -8.88 20.40
CA GLY A 332 8.80 -9.68 20.40
C GLY A 332 9.37 -9.93 19.02
N SER A 333 8.51 -10.08 18.00
CA SER A 333 8.96 -10.27 16.62
C SER A 333 7.93 -9.80 15.60
N VAL A 334 8.40 -9.38 14.43
CA VAL A 334 7.56 -9.08 13.27
C VAL A 334 7.90 -10.05 12.14
N ARG A 335 6.88 -10.72 11.60
CA ARG A 335 6.97 -11.53 10.39
C ARG A 335 6.08 -10.94 9.31
N VAL A 336 6.52 -11.05 8.07
CA VAL A 336 5.71 -10.62 6.92
C VAL A 336 5.79 -11.66 5.84
N SER A 337 4.65 -11.91 5.21
CA SER A 337 4.54 -12.87 4.13
C SER A 337 3.45 -12.46 3.16
N GLN A 338 3.58 -12.91 1.92
CA GLN A 338 2.48 -12.83 0.98
C GLN A 338 1.43 -13.83 1.45
N PHE A 339 0.27 -13.34 1.87
CA PHE A 339 -0.81 -14.18 2.36
C PHE A 339 -1.40 -14.99 1.20
N SER A 340 -1.49 -16.31 1.39
CA SER A 340 -2.23 -17.20 0.52
C SER A 340 -3.71 -17.06 0.84
N ASN A 341 -4.43 -16.33 -0.03
CA ASN A 341 -5.86 -16.09 0.14
C ASN A 341 -6.64 -17.42 0.23
N ASP A 342 -7.37 -17.60 1.32
CA ASP A 342 -8.20 -18.77 1.65
C ASP A 342 -9.69 -18.55 1.34
N GLY A 343 -10.02 -17.47 0.64
CA GLY A 343 -11.40 -17.03 0.37
C GLY A 343 -11.83 -15.84 1.24
N SER A 344 -11.00 -15.43 2.22
CA SER A 344 -11.26 -14.24 3.04
C SER A 344 -11.16 -12.92 2.27
N TYR A 345 -10.55 -12.94 1.09
CA TYR A 345 -10.39 -11.76 0.21
C TYR A 345 -10.88 -12.07 -1.22
N PRO A 346 -11.22 -11.06 -2.03
CA PRO A 346 -11.54 -11.26 -3.44
C PRO A 346 -10.44 -12.00 -4.20
N GLN A 347 -10.86 -12.87 -5.13
CA GLN A 347 -9.95 -13.61 -6.01
C GLN A 347 -9.03 -12.67 -6.79
N GLY A 348 -7.73 -12.94 -6.76
CA GLY A 348 -6.70 -12.13 -7.44
C GLY A 348 -6.07 -11.02 -6.59
N GLU A 349 -6.62 -10.68 -5.42
CA GLU A 349 -5.98 -9.70 -4.53
C GLU A 349 -4.67 -10.26 -3.94
N LYS A 350 -3.61 -9.44 -3.99
CA LYS A 350 -2.35 -9.72 -3.30
C LYS A 350 -2.41 -9.10 -1.91
N VAL A 351 -2.46 -9.93 -0.87
CA VAL A 351 -2.50 -9.46 0.52
C VAL A 351 -1.14 -9.67 1.16
N THR A 352 -0.52 -8.60 1.67
CA THR A 352 0.69 -8.69 2.49
C THR A 352 0.28 -8.75 3.95
N ARG A 353 0.56 -9.86 4.61
CA ARG A 353 0.22 -10.07 6.03
C ARG A 353 1.43 -9.78 6.90
N VAL A 354 1.29 -8.79 7.78
CA VAL A 354 2.23 -8.44 8.84
C VAL A 354 1.73 -9.07 10.15
N VAL A 355 2.50 -10.00 10.70
CA VAL A 355 2.21 -10.69 11.97
C VAL A 355 3.19 -10.19 13.02
N MET A 356 2.67 -9.54 14.05
CA MET A 356 3.42 -9.05 15.20
C MET A 356 3.17 -10.01 16.36
N GLU A 357 4.20 -10.77 16.76
CA GLU A 357 4.14 -11.64 17.92
C GLU A 357 4.34 -10.83 19.20
N ILE A 358 3.43 -11.01 20.16
CA ILE A 358 3.44 -10.25 21.40
C ILE A 358 4.29 -10.99 22.43
N ASN A 359 5.14 -10.25 23.14
CA ASN A 359 5.96 -10.78 24.22
C ASN A 359 5.07 -11.43 25.29
N ASN A 360 5.49 -12.59 25.82
CA ASN A 360 4.69 -13.40 26.75
C ASN A 360 4.30 -12.67 28.05
N ASN A 361 4.98 -11.57 28.38
CA ASN A 361 4.67 -10.75 29.53
C ASN A 361 3.46 -9.83 29.30
N TYR A 362 2.90 -9.78 28.09
CA TYR A 362 1.77 -8.95 27.71
C TYR A 362 0.59 -9.78 27.20
N ILE A 363 -0.61 -9.41 27.64
CA ILE A 363 -1.91 -9.95 27.22
C ILE A 363 -2.79 -8.86 26.61
N SER A 364 -3.89 -9.28 25.97
CA SER A 364 -4.91 -8.39 25.42
C SER A 364 -4.32 -7.30 24.50
N PRO A 365 -3.55 -7.68 23.46
CA PRO A 365 -2.88 -6.70 22.64
C PRO A 365 -3.89 -5.83 21.89
N ILE A 366 -3.63 -4.52 21.86
CA ILE A 366 -4.43 -3.53 21.15
C ILE A 366 -3.55 -2.87 20.11
N LEU A 367 -4.05 -2.82 18.87
CA LEU A 367 -3.41 -2.12 17.77
C LEU A 367 -4.08 -0.75 17.57
N SER A 368 -3.27 0.31 17.56
CA SER A 368 -3.67 1.62 17.04
C SER A 368 -2.87 1.91 15.78
N VAL A 369 -3.55 2.37 14.74
CA VAL A 369 -2.94 2.63 13.42
C VAL A 369 -3.11 4.09 13.05
N GLU A 370 -2.01 4.76 12.77
CA GLU A 370 -2.00 6.11 12.20
C GLU A 370 -1.52 6.05 10.76
N LYS A 371 -2.25 6.69 9.83
CA LYS A 371 -1.84 6.78 8.42
C LYS A 371 -1.34 8.18 8.13
N LEU A 372 -0.10 8.29 7.67
CA LEU A 372 0.51 9.55 7.26
C LEU A 372 1.10 9.37 5.86
N ASN A 373 0.38 9.84 4.84
CA ASN A 373 0.74 9.67 3.43
C ASN A 373 1.00 8.19 3.09
N ASP A 374 2.25 7.86 2.78
CA ASP A 374 2.75 6.55 2.41
C ASP A 374 3.16 5.70 3.62
N LYS A 375 3.14 6.26 4.83
CA LYS A 375 3.44 5.56 6.08
C LYS A 375 2.17 5.09 6.80
N MET A 376 2.26 3.90 7.36
CA MET A 376 1.29 3.38 8.33
C MET A 376 2.03 3.04 9.62
N ILE A 377 1.75 3.80 10.66
CA ILE A 377 2.40 3.71 11.97
C ILE A 377 1.54 2.82 12.86
N LEU A 378 2.12 1.73 13.34
CA LEU A 378 1.47 0.73 14.17
C LEU A 378 1.97 0.86 15.61
N TYR A 379 1.09 1.31 16.50
CA TYR A 379 1.31 1.26 17.93
C TYR A 379 0.67 0.00 18.49
N VAL A 380 1.48 -0.89 19.04
CA VAL A 380 1.00 -2.14 19.65
C VAL A 380 1.19 -2.06 21.15
N ASN A 381 0.07 -2.00 21.87
CA ASN A 381 0.04 -1.99 23.33
C ASN A 381 -0.49 -3.33 23.85
N GLY A 382 -0.22 -3.63 25.12
CA GLY A 382 -0.77 -4.81 25.79
C GLY A 382 -0.77 -4.61 27.31
N GLN A 383 -1.60 -5.36 28.02
CA GLN A 383 -1.62 -5.36 29.47
C GLN A 383 -0.52 -6.27 30.00
N TYR A 384 0.36 -5.75 30.85
CA TYR A 384 1.46 -6.51 31.45
C TYR A 384 0.95 -7.48 32.54
N ILE A 385 1.45 -8.72 32.56
CA ILE A 385 0.99 -9.82 33.44
C ILE A 385 1.78 -9.87 34.76
N GLY A 386 3.02 -9.37 34.79
CA GLY A 386 3.84 -9.38 36.00
C GLY A 386 3.46 -8.23 36.94
N GLY A 387 3.05 -8.53 38.18
CA GLY A 387 2.85 -7.48 39.19
C GLY A 387 4.08 -6.58 39.32
N THR A 388 3.84 -5.27 39.42
CA THR A 388 4.80 -4.15 39.36
C THR A 388 5.71 -4.11 38.12
N ASN A 389 5.56 -3.02 37.36
CA ASN A 389 6.48 -2.59 36.32
C ASN A 389 7.91 -2.48 36.90
N PRO A 390 8.98 -3.02 36.28
CA PRO A 390 10.34 -2.69 36.65
C PRO A 390 10.63 -1.25 36.21
N GLY A 391 10.17 -0.31 37.03
CA GLY A 391 10.27 1.14 36.79
C GLY A 391 9.73 2.00 37.94
N ASN A 392 9.17 1.41 39.00
CA ASN A 392 8.82 2.16 40.20
C ASN A 392 10.04 2.35 41.10
N GLU A 393 10.91 3.30 40.74
CA GLU A 393 11.62 4.05 41.79
C GLU A 393 10.60 4.93 42.52
N LYS A 394 10.73 5.01 43.84
CA LYS A 394 9.84 5.78 44.72
C LYS A 394 9.72 7.22 44.19
N PRO A 395 8.52 7.83 44.16
CA PRO A 395 8.41 9.23 43.86
C PRO A 395 9.07 10.04 44.98
N ASP A 396 10.09 10.79 44.62
CA ASP A 396 10.47 12.04 45.27
C ASP A 396 9.21 12.93 45.34
N PRO A 397 8.81 13.48 46.51
CA PRO A 397 7.56 14.22 46.67
C PRO A 397 7.61 15.63 46.05
N GLY A 398 7.95 15.70 44.77
CA GLY A 398 8.14 16.97 44.08
C GLY A 398 8.45 16.88 42.59
N ASN A 399 7.73 16.08 41.80
CA ASN A 399 7.54 16.37 40.36
C ASN A 399 6.45 15.49 39.72
N GLU A 400 5.22 16.00 39.59
CA GLU A 400 4.22 15.42 38.70
C GLU A 400 4.57 15.80 37.25
N ASN A 401 4.83 14.83 36.37
CA ASN A 401 4.94 15.06 34.92
C ASN A 401 3.64 14.52 34.24
N PRO A 402 3.08 15.24 33.24
CA PRO A 402 1.65 15.27 32.95
C PRO A 402 1.17 14.09 32.10
N GLU A 403 -0.07 13.65 32.36
CA GLU A 403 -0.80 12.71 31.51
C GLU A 403 -0.82 13.18 30.04
N GLU A 404 -0.57 12.27 29.11
CA GLU A 404 -0.58 12.54 27.68
C GLU A 404 -1.99 12.98 27.25
N LYS A 405 -2.11 14.21 26.76
CA LYS A 405 -3.38 14.85 26.41
C LYS A 405 -3.99 14.26 25.12
N HIS A 406 -5.32 14.20 25.06
CA HIS A 406 -6.09 13.57 23.97
C HIS A 406 -6.41 14.58 22.86
N ASN A 407 -5.79 14.44 21.68
CA ASN A 407 -6.03 15.34 20.55
C ASN A 407 -7.50 15.37 20.09
N ILE A 408 -8.00 16.55 19.73
CA ILE A 408 -9.31 16.75 19.11
C ILE A 408 -9.34 16.11 17.71
N LEU A 409 -8.26 16.31 16.94
CA LEU A 409 -8.06 15.64 15.66
C LEU A 409 -7.43 14.28 15.89
N SER A 410 -8.27 13.26 15.98
CA SER A 410 -7.84 11.87 16.13
C SER A 410 -8.91 10.92 15.62
N SER A 411 -8.51 9.69 15.32
CA SER A 411 -9.47 8.61 15.10
C SER A 411 -10.23 8.26 16.40
N THR A 412 -11.44 7.75 16.27
CA THR A 412 -12.19 7.13 17.37
C THR A 412 -11.75 5.68 17.59
N ASN A 413 -11.82 5.21 18.84
CA ASN A 413 -11.65 3.80 19.21
C ASN A 413 -13.00 3.08 19.41
N SER A 414 -14.11 3.80 19.26
CA SER A 414 -15.47 3.29 19.36
C SER A 414 -16.14 3.12 17.99
N ASN A 415 -17.38 2.62 18.00
CA ASN A 415 -18.29 2.66 16.86
C ASN A 415 -19.69 3.09 17.30
N ILE A 416 -20.57 3.32 16.33
CA ILE A 416 -21.96 3.77 16.54
C ILE A 416 -22.69 2.91 17.57
N GLN A 417 -22.56 1.57 17.51
CA GLN A 417 -23.27 0.68 18.43
C GLN A 417 -22.73 0.81 19.86
N GLN A 418 -21.42 0.96 20.01
CA GLN A 418 -20.80 1.20 21.31
C GLN A 418 -21.24 2.54 21.93
N MET A 419 -21.23 3.62 21.14
CA MET A 419 -21.67 4.95 21.57
C MET A 419 -23.14 4.91 22.01
N LYS A 420 -24.00 4.25 21.23
CA LYS A 420 -25.42 4.05 21.57
C LYS A 420 -25.60 3.23 22.84
N ALA A 421 -24.86 2.13 22.99
CA ALA A 421 -24.95 1.27 24.18
C ALA A 421 -24.48 1.98 25.45
N TRP A 422 -23.44 2.80 25.36
CA TRP A 422 -22.98 3.64 26.46
C TRP A 422 -24.03 4.67 26.83
N ALA A 423 -24.55 5.44 25.87
CA ALA A 423 -25.57 6.46 26.11
C ALA A 423 -26.84 5.85 26.76
N LYS A 424 -27.32 4.72 26.25
CA LYS A 424 -28.43 3.97 26.85
C LYS A 424 -28.12 3.56 28.29
N SER A 425 -26.90 3.08 28.57
CA SER A 425 -26.50 2.69 29.93
C SER A 425 -26.42 3.85 30.92
N LYS A 426 -26.33 5.10 30.43
CA LYS A 426 -26.40 6.33 31.22
C LYS A 426 -27.81 6.90 31.32
N GLY A 427 -28.81 6.20 30.77
CA GLY A 427 -30.20 6.63 30.74
C GLY A 427 -30.40 7.88 29.88
N ALA A 428 -29.68 7.98 28.75
CA ALA A 428 -29.86 9.04 27.77
C ALA A 428 -31.25 8.99 27.12
N THR A 429 -31.74 10.12 26.61
CA THR A 429 -32.98 10.16 25.82
C THR A 429 -32.80 9.45 24.48
N ASP A 430 -33.87 8.91 23.90
CA ASP A 430 -33.80 8.24 22.60
C ASP A 430 -33.27 9.17 21.50
N THR A 431 -33.65 10.45 21.55
CA THR A 431 -33.09 11.48 20.68
C THR A 431 -31.56 11.55 20.83
N PHE A 432 -31.03 11.67 22.05
CA PHE A 432 -29.58 11.75 22.25
C PHE A 432 -28.85 10.48 21.80
N VAL A 433 -29.44 9.30 22.03
CA VAL A 433 -28.90 8.02 21.55
C VAL A 433 -28.81 8.03 20.01
N SER A 434 -29.81 8.60 19.32
CA SER A 434 -29.79 8.70 17.85
C SER A 434 -28.68 9.62 17.31
N LEU A 435 -28.26 10.64 18.08
CA LEU A 435 -27.21 11.56 17.67
C LEU A 435 -25.83 10.89 17.50
N ALA A 436 -25.63 9.71 18.08
CA ALA A 436 -24.38 8.96 17.93
C ALA A 436 -23.99 8.75 16.46
N GLU A 437 -24.97 8.53 15.57
CA GLU A 437 -24.72 8.38 14.12
C GLU A 437 -24.24 9.69 13.49
N LEU A 438 -24.87 10.81 13.81
CA LEU A 438 -24.49 12.12 13.31
C LEU A 438 -23.08 12.48 13.75
N TYR A 439 -22.77 12.32 15.05
CA TYR A 439 -21.42 12.56 15.57
C TYR A 439 -20.39 11.68 14.89
N PHE A 440 -20.67 10.37 14.77
CA PHE A 440 -19.76 9.43 14.13
C PHE A 440 -19.46 9.80 12.68
N ASN A 441 -20.48 10.12 11.89
CA ASN A 441 -20.30 10.41 10.47
C ASN A 441 -19.67 11.79 10.24
N ILE A 442 -20.19 12.84 10.90
CA ILE A 442 -19.73 14.22 10.71
C ILE A 442 -18.31 14.39 11.27
N GLY A 443 -18.03 13.86 12.47
CA GLY A 443 -16.70 13.93 13.08
C GLY A 443 -15.63 13.26 12.22
N ASN A 444 -15.87 12.01 11.80
CA ASN A 444 -14.93 11.27 10.95
C ASN A 444 -14.69 11.95 9.59
N ALA A 445 -15.71 12.61 9.01
CA ALA A 445 -15.58 13.30 7.72
C ALA A 445 -14.56 14.46 7.75
N VAL A 446 -14.34 15.08 8.92
CA VAL A 446 -13.41 16.21 9.08
C VAL A 446 -12.25 15.92 10.04
N GLY A 447 -12.14 14.67 10.51
CA GLY A 447 -11.06 14.21 11.37
C GLY A 447 -11.18 14.57 12.86
N VAL A 448 -12.32 15.08 13.32
CA VAL A 448 -12.59 15.31 14.75
C VAL A 448 -13.04 14.01 15.40
N ASN A 449 -12.47 13.67 16.56
CA ASN A 449 -12.81 12.43 17.28
C ASN A 449 -14.31 12.40 17.66
N PRO A 450 -15.13 11.57 17.01
CA PRO A 450 -16.58 11.60 17.20
C PRO A 450 -17.03 11.10 18.57
N GLU A 451 -16.28 10.19 19.18
CA GLU A 451 -16.58 9.62 20.49
C GLU A 451 -16.44 10.66 21.59
N MET A 452 -15.31 11.36 21.60
CA MET A 452 -15.03 12.40 22.57
C MET A 452 -15.96 13.61 22.38
N ALA A 453 -16.25 14.00 21.14
CA ALA A 453 -17.24 15.04 20.85
C ALA A 453 -18.66 14.63 21.29
N TYR A 454 -19.00 13.34 21.18
CA TYR A 454 -20.27 12.81 21.69
C TYR A 454 -20.30 12.77 23.23
N CYS A 455 -19.20 12.45 23.89
CA CYS A 455 -19.06 12.56 25.35
C CYS A 455 -19.19 14.01 25.82
N GLN A 456 -18.58 14.96 25.09
CA GLN A 456 -18.77 16.39 25.34
C GLN A 456 -20.24 16.78 25.23
N ALA A 457 -20.93 16.35 24.17
CA ALA A 457 -22.37 16.61 24.00
C ALA A 457 -23.22 16.01 25.13
N ALA A 458 -22.85 14.83 25.62
CA ALA A 458 -23.51 14.20 26.76
C ALA A 458 -23.32 15.02 28.04
N LYS A 459 -22.13 15.57 28.26
CA LYS A 459 -21.82 16.44 29.40
C LYS A 459 -22.63 17.73 29.34
N GLU A 460 -22.68 18.37 28.16
CA GLU A 460 -23.39 19.64 27.93
C GLU A 460 -24.90 19.51 28.08
N THR A 461 -25.47 18.41 27.60
CA THR A 461 -26.93 18.22 27.57
C THR A 461 -27.47 17.39 28.72
N GLY A 462 -26.60 16.86 29.60
CA GLY A 462 -27.01 15.86 30.60
C GLY A 462 -27.61 14.61 29.94
N TYR A 463 -26.94 14.08 28.90
CA TYR A 463 -27.39 12.94 28.09
C TYR A 463 -28.73 13.19 27.37
N GLY A 464 -28.93 14.41 26.87
CA GLY A 464 -30.14 14.83 26.16
C GLY A 464 -31.33 15.20 27.03
N LYS A 465 -31.18 15.28 28.36
CA LYS A 465 -32.25 15.64 29.30
C LYS A 465 -32.41 17.14 29.47
N PHE A 466 -31.31 17.87 29.24
CA PHE A 466 -31.16 19.30 29.41
C PHE A 466 -31.50 19.79 30.84
N GLY A 467 -30.49 20.16 31.61
CA GLY A 467 -30.64 20.59 33.02
C GLY A 467 -30.55 22.11 33.25
N GLY A 468 -30.41 22.89 32.17
CA GLY A 468 -30.16 24.33 32.21
C GLY A 468 -31.24 25.15 31.52
N VAL A 469 -30.84 26.23 30.86
CA VAL A 469 -31.77 27.15 30.17
C VAL A 469 -32.14 26.71 28.75
N LEU A 470 -31.48 25.67 28.24
CA LEU A 470 -31.78 25.05 26.95
C LEU A 470 -32.65 23.82 27.14
N ASP A 471 -33.39 23.47 26.10
CA ASP A 471 -34.16 22.24 26.00
C ASP A 471 -33.96 21.62 24.59
N GLU A 472 -34.58 20.47 24.37
CA GLU A 472 -34.48 19.72 23.12
C GLU A 472 -34.89 20.53 21.88
N SER A 473 -35.78 21.52 22.03
CA SER A 473 -36.26 22.34 20.91
C SER A 473 -35.15 23.23 20.31
N TYR A 474 -34.04 23.45 21.03
CA TYR A 474 -32.89 24.19 20.52
C TYR A 474 -32.04 23.41 19.52
N LYS A 475 -32.10 22.06 19.57
CA LYS A 475 -31.24 21.16 18.77
C LYS A 475 -29.75 21.52 18.87
N ASN A 476 -29.35 22.03 20.02
CA ASN A 476 -28.01 22.53 20.30
C ASN A 476 -27.31 21.57 21.28
N PRO A 477 -26.45 20.67 20.78
CA PRO A 477 -25.88 19.62 21.62
C PRO A 477 -24.67 20.07 22.45
N CYS A 478 -24.22 21.32 22.31
CA CYS A 478 -22.95 21.78 22.88
C CYS A 478 -23.03 23.13 23.59
N GLY A 479 -24.24 23.66 23.79
CA GLY A 479 -24.42 24.98 24.43
C GLY A 479 -23.90 26.14 23.58
N MET A 480 -23.83 25.99 22.25
CA MET A 480 -23.29 27.02 21.36
C MET A 480 -24.04 28.34 21.50
N LYS A 481 -23.32 29.44 21.70
CA LYS A 481 -23.88 30.79 21.76
C LYS A 481 -24.02 31.40 20.37
N LYS A 482 -24.88 32.42 20.25
CA LYS A 482 -24.92 33.31 19.07
C LYS A 482 -23.59 34.06 18.94
N LYS A 483 -23.40 34.73 17.80
CA LYS A 483 -22.17 35.46 17.50
C LYS A 483 -21.85 36.53 18.54
N GLU A 484 -22.88 37.23 19.03
CA GLU A 484 -22.80 38.31 20.01
C GLU A 484 -22.38 37.80 21.41
N GLY A 485 -22.57 36.51 21.70
CA GLY A 485 -22.37 35.94 23.02
C GLY A 485 -23.50 36.30 23.99
N GLY A 486 -23.20 36.29 25.29
CA GLY A 486 -24.15 36.56 26.37
C GLY A 486 -23.91 35.68 27.60
N ALA A 487 -24.76 35.81 28.61
CA ALA A 487 -24.65 35.04 29.86
C ALA A 487 -25.11 33.58 29.69
N ASP A 488 -24.55 32.67 30.48
CA ASP A 488 -24.87 31.22 30.40
C ASP A 488 -26.32 30.91 30.79
N ASN A 489 -26.94 31.75 31.62
CA ASN A 489 -28.33 31.64 32.04
C ASN A 489 -29.31 32.44 31.15
N ASP A 490 -28.83 33.05 30.06
CA ASP A 490 -29.67 33.73 29.09
C ASP A 490 -29.98 32.80 27.91
N LYS A 491 -31.23 32.32 27.84
CA LYS A 491 -31.69 31.43 26.76
C LYS A 491 -31.61 32.09 25.37
N GLU A 492 -31.66 33.42 25.30
CA GLU A 492 -31.63 34.17 24.03
C GLU A 492 -30.20 34.39 23.53
N ALA A 493 -29.19 34.21 24.40
CA ALA A 493 -27.78 34.23 24.02
C ALA A 493 -27.35 32.96 23.26
N HIS A 494 -28.17 31.90 23.29
CA HIS A 494 -27.83 30.60 22.73
C HIS A 494 -28.38 30.40 21.32
N GLN A 495 -27.60 29.72 20.47
CA GLN A 495 -28.00 29.42 19.11
C GLN A 495 -29.07 28.33 19.12
N ARG A 496 -30.17 28.57 18.40
CA ARG A 496 -31.19 27.59 18.08
C ARG A 496 -30.95 27.10 16.65
N PHE A 497 -30.80 25.80 16.46
CA PHE A 497 -30.58 25.20 15.15
C PHE A 497 -31.89 24.66 14.56
N SER A 498 -31.97 24.62 13.23
CA SER A 498 -33.17 24.15 12.54
C SER A 498 -33.28 22.63 12.61
N THR A 499 -32.15 21.92 12.60
CA THR A 499 -32.05 20.45 12.67
C THR A 499 -30.96 20.02 13.65
N TRP A 500 -31.04 18.77 14.12
CA TRP A 500 -29.97 18.16 14.91
C TRP A 500 -28.67 18.01 14.13
N GLU A 501 -28.76 17.75 12.83
CA GLU A 501 -27.58 17.68 11.96
C GLU A 501 -26.85 19.02 11.89
N GLU A 502 -27.58 20.13 11.78
CA GLU A 502 -27.01 21.48 11.81
C GLU A 502 -26.32 21.78 13.15
N GLY A 503 -26.94 21.41 14.28
CA GLY A 503 -26.36 21.61 15.61
C GLY A 503 -25.13 20.73 15.88
N VAL A 504 -25.13 19.47 15.42
CA VAL A 504 -23.95 18.59 15.50
C VAL A 504 -22.84 19.07 14.57
N GLN A 505 -23.18 19.51 13.36
CA GLN A 505 -22.20 20.09 12.42
C GLN A 505 -21.56 21.36 13.00
N ALA A 506 -22.33 22.25 13.65
CA ALA A 506 -21.79 23.44 14.29
C ALA A 506 -20.82 23.08 15.41
N HIS A 507 -21.15 22.08 16.24
CA HIS A 507 -20.27 21.59 17.30
C HIS A 507 -18.95 21.05 16.73
N ILE A 508 -19.04 20.15 15.75
CA ILE A 508 -17.85 19.53 15.12
C ILE A 508 -17.02 20.58 14.37
N ASP A 509 -17.64 21.51 13.65
CA ASP A 509 -16.92 22.58 12.94
C ASP A 509 -16.14 23.47 13.91
N HIS A 510 -16.70 23.77 15.08
CA HIS A 510 -16.01 24.54 16.12
C HIS A 510 -14.80 23.79 16.69
N LEU A 511 -14.94 22.49 16.99
CA LEU A 511 -13.83 21.65 17.44
C LEU A 511 -12.73 21.52 16.38
N ALA A 512 -13.12 21.35 15.11
CA ALA A 512 -12.19 21.30 13.97
C ALA A 512 -11.44 22.63 13.79
N LEU A 513 -12.12 23.78 13.93
CA LEU A 513 -11.50 25.10 13.94
C LEU A 513 -10.48 25.20 15.08
N TYR A 514 -10.90 24.86 16.30
CA TYR A 514 -10.04 24.92 17.47
C TYR A 514 -8.76 24.13 17.29
N ALA A 515 -8.86 22.93 16.72
CA ALA A 515 -7.73 22.03 16.56
C ALA A 515 -6.87 22.33 15.32
N GLY A 516 -7.28 23.27 14.47
CA GLY A 516 -6.54 23.65 13.27
C GLY A 516 -6.68 22.64 12.13
N ALA A 517 -7.87 22.05 11.97
CA ALA A 517 -8.14 21.09 10.91
C ALA A 517 -7.92 21.70 9.52
N THR A 518 -7.45 20.86 8.58
CA THR A 518 -7.26 21.29 7.19
C THR A 518 -8.60 21.70 6.59
N GLY A 519 -8.65 22.88 5.94
CA GLY A 519 -9.88 23.44 5.38
C GLY A 519 -10.66 24.35 6.33
N TYR A 520 -10.15 24.61 7.54
CA TYR A 520 -10.71 25.56 8.50
C TYR A 520 -9.85 26.84 8.55
N PRO A 521 -10.45 28.04 8.75
CA PRO A 521 -11.88 28.30 8.97
C PRO A 521 -12.73 28.02 7.72
N LYS A 522 -13.93 27.49 7.92
CA LYS A 522 -14.83 27.00 6.87
C LYS A 522 -15.77 28.13 6.48
N MET A 523 -15.90 28.39 5.18
CA MET A 523 -16.70 29.52 4.67
C MET A 523 -18.20 29.34 4.95
N ASN A 524 -18.73 28.13 4.77
CA ASN A 524 -20.13 27.80 4.97
C ASN A 524 -20.25 26.81 6.13
N THR A 525 -20.47 27.34 7.33
CA THR A 525 -20.66 26.55 8.56
C THR A 525 -21.87 27.08 9.33
N PRO A 526 -22.63 26.19 10.01
CA PRO A 526 -23.67 26.62 10.93
C PRO A 526 -23.12 27.15 12.26
N ASP A 527 -21.81 27.04 12.54
CA ASP A 527 -21.20 27.62 13.73
C ASP A 527 -21.19 29.17 13.67
N PRO A 528 -22.02 29.85 14.49
CA PRO A 528 -22.07 31.32 14.49
C PRO A 528 -20.83 31.96 15.13
N ARG A 529 -19.97 31.17 15.78
CA ARG A 529 -18.74 31.59 16.47
C ARG A 529 -17.49 31.09 15.78
N HIS A 530 -17.57 30.84 14.47
CA HIS A 530 -16.48 30.35 13.62
C HIS A 530 -15.41 31.42 13.32
N PHE A 531 -14.87 32.05 14.35
CA PHE A 531 -13.93 33.16 14.20
C PHE A 531 -12.54 32.67 13.82
N ALA A 532 -11.96 33.25 12.76
CA ALA A 532 -10.66 32.82 12.23
C ALA A 532 -9.51 32.83 13.26
N TYR A 533 -9.57 33.71 14.27
CA TYR A 533 -8.54 33.79 15.32
C TYR A 533 -8.53 32.59 16.29
N LEU A 534 -9.57 31.74 16.28
CA LEU A 534 -9.62 30.50 17.08
C LEU A 534 -8.86 29.33 16.42
N LEU A 535 -8.41 29.50 15.17
CA LEU A 535 -7.77 28.42 14.43
C LEU A 535 -6.52 27.91 15.16
N GLY A 536 -6.54 26.64 15.55
CA GLY A 536 -5.41 25.97 16.18
C GLY A 536 -5.14 26.36 17.64
N THR A 537 -6.05 27.10 18.30
CA THR A 537 -5.85 27.56 19.69
C THR A 537 -6.09 26.49 20.74
N VAL A 538 -6.75 25.37 20.40
CA VAL A 538 -7.05 24.25 21.31
C VAL A 538 -6.85 22.94 20.57
N LYS A 539 -5.81 22.18 20.89
CA LYS A 539 -5.46 20.96 20.15
C LYS A 539 -5.98 19.68 20.79
N THR A 540 -6.23 19.68 22.08
CA THR A 540 -6.65 18.50 22.86
C THR A 540 -7.96 18.76 23.60
N PHE A 541 -8.65 17.70 24.00
CA PHE A 541 -9.90 17.82 24.76
C PHE A 541 -9.66 18.39 26.16
N GLU A 542 -8.52 18.11 26.79
CA GLU A 542 -8.11 18.72 28.06
C GLU A 542 -7.94 20.23 27.95
N ASP A 543 -7.42 20.71 26.83
CA ASP A 543 -7.22 22.15 26.56
C ASP A 543 -8.55 22.90 26.31
N LEU A 544 -9.69 22.20 26.24
CA LEU A 544 -11.01 22.84 26.26
C LEU A 544 -11.32 23.50 27.62
N GLY A 545 -10.63 23.08 28.69
CA GLY A 545 -10.72 23.73 29.99
C GLY A 545 -10.26 25.19 29.95
N GLY A 546 -11.09 26.11 30.45
CA GLY A 546 -10.84 27.54 30.39
C GLY A 546 -10.99 28.18 28.99
N LYS A 547 -11.28 27.39 27.94
CA LYS A 547 -11.48 27.86 26.56
C LYS A 547 -12.91 27.66 26.08
N TRP A 548 -13.41 26.42 26.21
CA TRP A 548 -14.80 26.08 25.93
C TRP A 548 -15.69 26.35 27.15
N ALA A 549 -15.25 25.88 28.33
CA ALA A 549 -15.96 26.05 29.59
C ALA A 549 -15.06 26.72 30.63
N PRO A 550 -15.60 27.48 31.60
CA PRO A 550 -14.80 28.13 32.65
C PRO A 550 -14.02 27.14 33.52
N SER A 551 -14.53 25.92 33.70
CA SER A 551 -13.86 24.88 34.49
C SER A 551 -12.58 24.40 33.80
N ILE A 552 -11.47 24.41 34.52
CA ILE A 552 -10.17 23.94 34.02
C ILE A 552 -10.17 22.41 33.86
N SER A 553 -10.87 21.67 34.72
CA SER A 553 -10.98 20.20 34.66
C SER A 553 -12.02 19.72 33.64
N TYR A 554 -12.63 20.63 32.88
CA TYR A 554 -13.73 20.30 31.96
C TYR A 554 -13.36 19.21 30.96
N GLY A 555 -12.16 19.31 30.38
CA GLY A 555 -11.68 18.33 29.40
C GLY A 555 -11.33 16.98 30.00
N GLU A 556 -10.83 16.94 31.24
CA GLU A 556 -10.55 15.70 31.97
C GLU A 556 -11.84 14.89 32.21
N ASP A 557 -12.96 15.57 32.48
CA ASP A 557 -14.26 14.93 32.60
C ASP A 557 -14.69 14.27 31.28
N ILE A 558 -14.43 14.90 30.13
CA ILE A 558 -14.73 14.33 28.81
C ILE A 558 -13.89 13.08 28.59
N VAL A 559 -12.59 13.14 28.90
CA VAL A 559 -11.67 11.98 28.82
C VAL A 559 -12.17 10.83 29.69
N LYS A 560 -12.60 11.12 30.92
CA LYS A 560 -13.18 10.11 31.81
C LYS A 560 -14.45 9.48 31.22
N MET A 561 -15.34 10.29 30.66
CA MET A 561 -16.56 9.81 30.01
C MET A 561 -16.27 8.94 28.79
N SER A 562 -15.26 9.28 27.99
CA SER A 562 -14.81 8.46 26.86
C SER A 562 -14.22 7.12 27.33
N LYS A 563 -13.40 7.10 28.37
CA LYS A 563 -12.89 5.84 28.96
C LYS A 563 -14.05 4.94 29.40
N GLU A 564 -15.10 5.51 30.01
CA GLU A 564 -16.32 4.75 30.35
C GLU A 564 -17.05 4.25 29.11
N LEU A 565 -17.17 5.07 28.05
CA LEU A 565 -17.76 4.68 26.77
C LEU A 565 -17.01 3.51 26.13
N LEU A 566 -15.69 3.58 26.06
CA LEU A 566 -14.82 2.55 25.48
C LEU A 566 -14.83 1.25 26.28
N SER A 567 -15.08 1.32 27.59
CA SER A 567 -15.25 0.12 28.42
C SER A 567 -16.56 -0.62 28.15
N LYS A 568 -17.52 0.01 27.44
CA LYS A 568 -18.85 -0.56 27.23
C LYS A 568 -18.83 -1.63 26.13
N LYS A 569 -19.28 -2.84 26.46
CA LYS A 569 -19.62 -3.90 25.51
C LYS A 569 -21.03 -3.67 24.97
N TYR A 570 -21.26 -3.92 23.68
CA TYR A 570 -22.51 -3.65 22.95
C TYR A 570 -22.96 -4.87 22.15
#